data_AF-K0R175-F1
#
_entry.id   AF-K0R175-F1
#
_cell.length_a   1.000
_cell.length_b   1.000
_cell.length_c   1.000
_cell.angle_alpha   90.00
_cell.angle_beta   90.00
_cell.angle_gamma   90.00
#
_symmetry.space_group_name_H-M   'P 1'
#
loop_
_entity.id
_entity.type
_entity.pdbx_description
1 polymer ?
#
loop_
_entity_poly.entity_id
_entity_poly.type
_entity_poly.pdbx_seq_one_letter_code
_entity_poly.pdbx_strand_id
1 'polypeptide(L)'
;MSCIAVDGGPADVCANCGKGSSDNEGGVKLKDCTACRLVKYCGVDCQRAHRRQHKKACKQRAAELKDEQLYGQGHERPEGDFCTICTLPIPLPMDDHSVINACCMKGICKGCDYAAKKRGMSDCAFCRTPLPDNDADRLALAMAQARAAKKDPVAINFLGEKYCHGKLGLQKDMRRAVELWTEAAELDSIQALYNLGVAYDRGEGVEKDVAKAAEFYEKAAMQGHVLSRTKLGFVEVSDRGNYDRAVRHFMISAKMGLEDSVESIKWAFMAGLATKEQYGEALKGYQNAVEEMKSHDRDEASALMKS
;
A
#
# COMPACT_ATOMS: atom_id res chain seq x y z
N MET A 1 14.83 5.10 29.37
CA MET A 1 15.64 6.27 28.95
C MET A 1 15.57 6.34 27.44
N SER A 2 14.84 7.33 26.91
CA SER A 2 14.78 7.60 25.48
C SER A 2 16.16 8.05 24.98
N CYS A 3 16.50 7.73 23.73
CA CYS A 3 17.67 8.32 23.08
C CYS A 3 17.29 9.77 22.78
N ILE A 4 17.68 10.71 23.63
CA ILE A 4 17.43 12.14 23.41
C ILE A 4 18.75 12.74 22.94
N ALA A 5 18.72 13.48 21.82
CA ALA A 5 19.84 14.35 21.48
C ALA A 5 19.97 15.34 22.65
N VAL A 6 21.13 15.41 23.30
CA VAL A 6 21.32 16.39 24.37
C VAL A 6 21.12 17.77 23.73
N ASP A 7 19.99 18.42 24.00
CA ASP A 7 19.73 19.79 23.57
C ASP A 7 20.91 20.64 24.08
N GLY A 8 21.75 21.11 23.15
CA GLY A 8 22.92 21.92 23.45
C GLY A 8 24.30 21.25 23.31
N GLY A 9 24.40 19.99 22.89
CA GLY A 9 25.69 19.43 22.43
C GLY A 9 26.09 20.04 21.08
N PRO A 10 27.34 20.48 20.85
CA PRO A 10 27.70 21.07 19.56
C PRO A 10 27.44 20.05 18.45
N ALA A 11 26.64 20.44 17.45
CA ALA A 11 26.28 19.61 16.28
C ALA A 11 27.50 19.12 15.46
N ASP A 12 28.67 19.59 15.85
CA ASP A 12 29.95 19.42 15.21
C ASP A 12 30.94 18.63 16.07
N VAL A 13 30.49 17.82 17.03
CA VAL A 13 31.38 17.00 17.86
C VAL A 13 31.02 15.51 17.81
N CYS A 14 32.05 14.66 17.74
CA CYS A 14 31.92 13.22 17.84
C CYS A 14 31.39 12.82 19.23
N ALA A 15 30.22 12.18 19.26
CA ALA A 15 29.53 11.79 20.49
C ALA A 15 30.25 10.70 21.32
N ASN A 16 31.36 10.15 20.83
CA ASN A 16 32.17 9.19 21.58
C ASN A 16 33.51 9.77 22.06
N CYS A 17 34.27 10.45 21.20
CA CYS A 17 35.63 10.90 21.51
C CYS A 17 35.79 12.42 21.64
N GLY A 18 34.72 13.19 21.47
CA GLY A 18 34.76 14.64 21.60
C GLY A 18 35.48 15.38 20.47
N LYS A 19 35.94 14.70 19.41
CA LYS A 19 36.58 15.35 18.25
C LYS A 19 35.60 16.24 17.49
N GLY A 20 35.98 17.49 17.29
CA GLY A 20 35.23 18.46 16.48
C GLY A 20 35.29 18.17 14.97
N SER A 21 34.27 18.64 14.26
CA SER A 21 34.25 18.85 12.82
C SER A 21 35.23 19.97 12.48
N SER A 22 35.98 19.83 11.39
CA SER A 22 36.87 20.87 10.87
C SER A 22 36.77 20.86 9.35
N ASP A 23 36.66 22.04 8.76
CA ASP A 23 36.56 22.25 7.30
C ASP A 23 37.94 22.44 6.64
N ASN A 24 39.04 22.37 7.41
CA ASN A 24 40.40 22.46 6.87
C ASN A 24 40.88 21.10 6.33
N GLU A 25 41.88 21.12 5.43
CA GLU A 25 42.61 19.91 4.99
C GLU A 25 43.21 19.17 6.20
N GLY A 26 42.53 18.11 6.65
CA GLY A 26 42.86 17.35 7.88
C GLY A 26 41.73 17.24 8.91
N GLY A 27 40.60 17.93 8.70
CA GLY A 27 39.43 17.87 9.58
C GLY A 27 38.65 16.56 9.48
N VAL A 28 38.06 16.12 10.61
CA VAL A 28 37.35 14.84 10.65
C VAL A 28 35.88 15.01 10.31
N LYS A 29 35.46 14.45 9.17
CA LYS A 29 34.05 14.44 8.75
C LYS A 29 33.21 13.57 9.68
N LEU A 30 32.27 14.20 10.37
CA LEU A 30 31.32 13.52 11.25
C LEU A 30 30.18 12.89 10.45
N LYS A 31 29.70 11.72 10.89
CA LYS A 31 28.58 10.97 10.29
C LYS A 31 27.53 10.62 11.33
N ASP A 32 26.25 10.62 10.96
CA ASP A 32 25.16 10.27 11.86
C ASP A 32 25.15 8.78 12.24
N CYS A 33 24.80 8.50 13.50
CA CYS A 33 24.54 7.15 14.00
C CYS A 33 23.50 6.47 13.12
N THR A 34 23.88 5.40 12.40
CA THR A 34 22.91 4.76 11.47
C THR A 34 21.78 4.01 12.19
N ALA A 35 21.83 3.91 13.52
CA ALA A 35 20.74 3.39 14.34
C ALA A 35 19.78 4.50 14.81
N CYS A 36 20.28 5.49 15.57
CA CYS A 36 19.42 6.50 16.18
C CYS A 36 19.27 7.79 15.36
N ARG A 37 20.21 8.11 14.47
CA ARG A 37 20.30 9.38 13.71
C ARG A 37 20.33 10.66 14.56
N LEU A 38 20.54 10.55 15.87
CA LEU A 38 20.52 11.68 16.81
C LEU A 38 21.90 12.25 17.13
N VAL A 39 22.96 11.48 16.89
CA VAL A 39 24.33 11.86 17.24
C VAL A 39 25.28 11.56 16.09
N LYS A 40 26.38 12.32 16.01
CA LYS A 40 27.42 12.12 15.00
C LYS A 40 28.68 11.47 15.57
N TYR A 41 29.47 10.81 14.72
CA TYR A 41 30.75 10.19 15.07
C TYR A 41 31.81 10.42 13.99
N CYS A 42 33.07 10.38 14.40
CA CYS A 42 34.23 10.64 13.56
C CYS A 42 34.78 9.39 12.81
N GLY A 43 34.28 8.20 13.16
CA GLY A 43 34.71 6.93 12.55
C GLY A 43 33.96 5.72 13.10
N VAL A 44 34.15 4.56 12.46
CA VAL A 44 33.43 3.31 12.76
C VAL A 44 33.65 2.84 14.21
N ASP A 45 34.85 3.02 14.75
CA ASP A 45 35.16 2.62 16.14
C ASP A 45 34.40 3.47 17.16
N CYS A 46 34.31 4.77 16.92
CA CYS A 46 33.53 5.69 17.74
C CYS A 46 32.04 5.38 17.67
N GLN A 47 31.53 5.02 16.49
CA GLN A 47 30.14 4.57 16.35
C GLN A 47 29.89 3.26 17.11
N ARG A 48 30.81 2.30 17.04
CA ARG A 48 30.69 1.01 17.71
C ARG A 48 30.72 1.18 19.23
N ALA A 49 31.59 2.04 19.75
CA ALA A 49 31.66 2.37 21.17
C ALA A 49 30.35 3.03 21.66
N HIS A 50 29.86 4.03 20.92
CA HIS A 50 28.56 4.65 21.20
C HIS A 50 27.42 3.60 21.22
N ARG A 51 27.33 2.73 20.21
CA ARG A 51 26.28 1.69 20.16
C ARG A 51 26.39 0.65 21.27
N ARG A 52 27.61 0.37 21.77
CA ARG A 52 27.80 -0.53 22.90
C ARG A 52 27.25 0.10 24.18
N GLN A 53 27.52 1.38 24.40
CA GLN A 53 27.03 2.12 25.57
C GLN A 53 25.52 2.37 25.51
N HIS A 54 24.99 2.72 24.33
CA HIS A 54 23.59 3.11 24.14
C HIS A 54 22.75 2.05 23.43
N LYS A 55 23.11 0.76 23.55
CA LYS A 55 22.50 -0.34 22.78
C LYS A 55 20.96 -0.34 22.83
N LYS A 56 20.38 -0.25 24.04
CA LYS A 56 18.92 -0.26 24.24
C LYS A 56 18.26 0.98 23.63
N ALA A 57 18.78 2.17 23.94
CA ALA A 57 18.24 3.44 23.46
C ALA A 57 18.35 3.58 21.93
N CYS A 58 19.48 3.17 21.33
CA CYS A 58 19.65 3.15 19.87
C CYS A 58 18.72 2.15 19.19
N LYS A 59 18.50 0.97 19.78
CA LYS A 59 17.55 -0.02 19.24
C LYS A 59 16.11 0.51 19.28
N GLN A 60 15.74 1.14 20.38
CA GLN A 60 14.43 1.79 20.51
C GLN A 60 14.26 2.90 19.47
N ARG A 61 15.22 3.82 19.35
CA ARG A 61 15.13 4.91 18.36
C ARG A 61 15.09 4.39 16.93
N ALA A 62 15.82 3.31 16.62
CA ALA A 62 15.75 2.68 15.31
C ALA A 62 14.35 2.09 15.01
N ALA A 63 13.64 1.58 16.01
CA ALA A 63 12.26 1.13 15.86
C ALA A 63 11.30 2.31 15.69
N GLU A 64 11.47 3.38 16.46
CA GLU A 64 10.69 4.62 16.32
C GLU A 64 10.85 5.24 14.93
N LEU A 65 12.07 5.31 14.39
CA LEU A 65 12.32 5.80 13.03
C LEU A 65 11.62 4.95 11.95
N LYS A 66 11.51 3.63 12.17
CA LYS A 66 10.76 2.75 11.26
C LYS A 66 9.25 3.02 11.35
N ASP A 67 8.73 3.19 12.56
CA ASP A 67 7.33 3.54 12.77
C ASP A 67 7.01 4.94 12.18
N GLU A 68 7.87 5.93 12.38
CA GLU A 68 7.76 7.27 11.76
C GLU A 68 7.70 7.16 10.22
N GLN A 69 8.56 6.34 9.61
CA GLN A 69 8.53 6.11 8.17
C GLN A 69 7.25 5.39 7.72
N LEU A 70 6.83 4.35 8.43
CA LEU A 70 5.68 3.53 8.07
C LEU A 70 4.36 4.30 8.20
N TYR A 71 4.20 5.06 9.29
CA TYR A 71 2.99 5.83 9.57
C TYR A 71 2.96 7.21 8.93
N GLY A 72 4.10 7.72 8.43
CA GLY A 72 4.19 9.00 7.73
C GLY A 72 4.06 8.93 6.21
N GLN A 73 3.84 7.74 5.64
CA GLN A 73 3.69 7.52 4.19
C GLN A 73 2.38 6.83 3.85
N GLY A 74 1.95 6.92 2.59
CA GLY A 74 0.78 6.21 2.07
C GLY A 74 -0.55 6.69 2.64
N HIS A 75 -0.71 8.01 2.75
CA HIS A 75 -1.94 8.69 3.20
C HIS A 75 -2.89 9.04 2.05
N GLU A 76 -2.42 8.93 0.81
CA GLU A 76 -3.17 9.25 -0.40
C GLU A 76 -3.29 8.00 -1.29
N ARG A 77 -4.40 7.90 -2.01
CA ARG A 77 -4.65 6.77 -2.91
C ARG A 77 -3.79 6.93 -4.17
N PRO A 78 -3.23 5.83 -4.72
CA PRO A 78 -2.43 5.89 -5.94
C PRO A 78 -3.30 6.25 -7.16
N GLU A 79 -2.70 6.76 -8.24
CA GLU A 79 -3.46 7.14 -9.46
C GLU A 79 -4.35 6.02 -10.03
N GLY A 80 -3.92 4.75 -9.88
CA GLY A 80 -4.68 3.59 -10.33
C GLY A 80 -6.04 3.41 -9.66
N ASP A 81 -6.27 4.08 -8.53
CA ASP A 81 -7.51 4.02 -7.76
C ASP A 81 -8.60 5.00 -8.26
N PHE A 82 -8.28 5.81 -9.26
CA PHE A 82 -9.17 6.82 -9.82
C PHE A 82 -9.72 6.35 -11.16
N CYS A 83 -11.01 6.61 -11.38
CA CYS A 83 -11.64 6.31 -12.66
C CYS A 83 -11.02 7.16 -13.76
N THR A 84 -10.51 6.55 -14.82
CA THR A 84 -9.85 7.31 -15.90
C THR A 84 -10.80 8.11 -16.80
N ILE A 85 -12.11 8.02 -16.58
CA ILE A 85 -13.12 8.80 -17.32
C ILE A 85 -13.60 10.00 -16.49
N CYS A 86 -14.10 9.76 -15.28
CA CYS A 86 -14.65 10.83 -14.43
C CYS A 86 -13.64 11.41 -13.44
N THR A 87 -12.41 10.88 -13.40
CA THR A 87 -11.30 11.29 -12.50
C THR A 87 -11.61 11.24 -11.00
N LEU A 88 -12.75 10.67 -10.61
CA LEU A 88 -13.14 10.50 -9.21
C LEU A 88 -12.56 9.21 -8.63
N PRO A 89 -12.18 9.20 -7.35
CA PRO A 89 -11.76 7.99 -6.65
C PRO A 89 -12.84 6.91 -6.75
N ILE A 90 -12.45 5.67 -7.00
CA ILE A 90 -13.37 4.53 -7.11
C ILE A 90 -13.68 4.01 -5.71
N PRO A 91 -14.95 3.75 -5.35
CA PRO A 91 -15.29 3.18 -4.04
C PRO A 91 -14.55 1.87 -3.75
N LEU A 92 -14.25 1.65 -2.47
CA LEU A 92 -13.60 0.43 -2.00
C LEU A 92 -14.65 -0.59 -1.54
N PRO A 93 -14.42 -1.91 -1.76
CA PRO A 93 -13.31 -2.49 -2.52
C PRO A 93 -13.46 -2.30 -4.05
N MET A 94 -12.37 -1.97 -4.74
CA MET A 94 -12.44 -1.52 -6.14
C MET A 94 -12.96 -2.57 -7.12
N ASP A 95 -12.74 -3.86 -6.86
CA ASP A 95 -13.20 -4.95 -7.72
C ASP A 95 -14.74 -4.98 -7.84
N ASP A 96 -15.44 -4.50 -6.81
CA ASP A 96 -16.90 -4.39 -6.79
C ASP A 96 -17.41 -3.15 -7.52
N HIS A 97 -16.55 -2.17 -7.79
CA HIS A 97 -16.95 -0.86 -8.30
C HIS A 97 -16.26 -0.46 -9.61
N SER A 98 -15.38 -1.30 -10.15
CA SER A 98 -14.62 -1.00 -11.37
C SER A 98 -14.50 -2.17 -12.33
N VAL A 99 -14.02 -1.85 -13.53
CA VAL A 99 -13.57 -2.82 -14.53
C VAL A 99 -12.23 -2.36 -15.11
N ILE A 100 -11.31 -3.30 -15.30
CA ILE A 100 -10.05 -3.07 -16.00
C ILE A 100 -10.23 -3.44 -17.47
N ASN A 101 -9.96 -2.49 -18.36
CA ASN A 101 -10.05 -2.71 -19.79
C ASN A 101 -8.78 -3.37 -20.33
N ALA A 102 -8.87 -4.61 -20.85
CA ALA A 102 -7.71 -5.38 -21.31
C ALA A 102 -6.92 -4.72 -22.46
N CYS A 103 -7.59 -3.92 -23.29
CA CYS A 103 -6.97 -3.21 -24.41
C CYS A 103 -6.02 -2.08 -23.96
N CYS A 104 -6.34 -1.40 -22.86
CA CYS A 104 -5.59 -0.22 -22.39
C CYS A 104 -5.00 -0.33 -20.97
N MET A 105 -5.33 -1.38 -20.22
CA MET A 105 -5.04 -1.53 -18.79
C MET A 105 -5.53 -0.36 -17.93
N LYS A 106 -6.57 0.36 -18.39
CA LYS A 106 -7.18 1.45 -17.63
C LYS A 106 -8.41 0.95 -16.88
N GLY A 107 -8.45 1.27 -15.59
CA GLY A 107 -9.58 1.08 -14.71
C GLY A 107 -10.62 2.17 -14.91
N ILE A 108 -11.86 1.78 -15.11
CA ILE A 108 -13.01 2.70 -15.11
C ILE A 108 -14.02 2.23 -14.07
N CYS A 109 -14.72 3.16 -13.43
CA CYS A 109 -15.79 2.79 -12.52
C CYS A 109 -16.99 2.24 -13.29
N LYS A 110 -17.75 1.34 -12.66
CA LYS A 110 -18.95 0.71 -13.26
C LYS A 110 -20.01 1.73 -13.68
N GLY A 111 -20.08 2.89 -13.02
CA GLY A 111 -20.95 4.00 -13.43
C GLY A 111 -20.59 4.55 -14.82
N CYS A 112 -19.32 4.87 -15.06
CA CYS A 112 -18.87 5.35 -16.38
C CYS A 112 -18.98 4.27 -17.46
N ASP A 113 -18.69 3.01 -17.12
CA ASP A 113 -18.89 1.87 -18.04
C ASP A 113 -20.38 1.75 -18.44
N TYR A 114 -21.28 1.82 -17.46
CA TYR A 114 -22.72 1.80 -17.69
C TYR A 114 -23.19 2.99 -18.54
N ALA A 115 -22.78 4.22 -18.18
CA ALA A 115 -23.12 5.42 -18.92
C ALA A 115 -22.63 5.36 -20.38
N ALA A 116 -21.47 4.72 -20.62
CA ALA A 116 -20.98 4.50 -21.97
C ALA A 116 -21.87 3.53 -22.76
N LYS A 117 -22.20 2.37 -22.18
CA LYS A 117 -23.09 1.38 -22.79
C LYS A 117 -24.48 1.94 -23.10
N LYS A 118 -25.04 2.76 -22.20
CA LYS A 118 -26.33 3.44 -22.39
C LYS A 118 -26.34 4.35 -23.62
N ARG A 119 -25.19 4.90 -24.02
CA ARG A 119 -25.01 5.71 -25.24
C ARG A 119 -24.74 4.87 -26.50
N GLY A 120 -24.86 3.55 -26.41
CA GLY A 120 -24.62 2.64 -27.53
C GLY A 120 -23.14 2.36 -27.82
N MET A 121 -22.24 2.64 -26.88
CA MET A 121 -20.83 2.26 -27.01
C MET A 121 -20.66 0.77 -26.71
N SER A 122 -20.25 0.00 -27.73
CA SER A 122 -19.83 -1.40 -27.62
C SER A 122 -18.30 -1.57 -27.65
N ASP A 123 -17.56 -0.47 -27.85
CA ASP A 123 -16.11 -0.42 -27.77
C ASP A 123 -15.63 -0.04 -26.35
N CYS A 124 -14.32 -0.14 -26.12
CA CYS A 124 -13.75 0.29 -24.85
C CYS A 124 -14.06 1.77 -24.58
N ALA A 125 -14.73 2.06 -23.46
CA ALA A 125 -15.14 3.41 -23.08
C ALA A 125 -13.98 4.42 -22.93
N PHE A 126 -12.74 3.94 -22.78
CA PHE A 126 -11.55 4.79 -22.71
C PHE A 126 -10.83 4.93 -24.06
N CYS A 127 -10.37 3.83 -24.64
CA CYS A 127 -9.48 3.87 -25.82
C CYS A 127 -10.19 3.56 -27.15
N ARG A 128 -11.51 3.34 -27.15
CA ARG A 128 -12.33 3.07 -28.34
C ARG A 128 -11.92 1.84 -29.14
N THR A 129 -11.12 0.94 -28.54
CA THR A 129 -10.79 -0.34 -29.16
C THR A 129 -12.07 -1.19 -29.23
N PRO A 130 -12.46 -1.69 -30.42
CA PRO A 130 -13.62 -2.56 -30.57
C PRO A 130 -13.48 -3.85 -29.76
N LEU A 131 -14.56 -4.26 -29.10
CA LEU A 131 -14.63 -5.50 -28.34
C LEU A 131 -15.64 -6.42 -29.05
N PRO A 132 -15.19 -7.38 -29.88
CA PRO A 132 -16.11 -8.31 -30.54
C PRO A 132 -16.76 -9.25 -29.51
N ASP A 133 -18.05 -9.53 -29.70
CA ASP A 133 -18.84 -10.39 -28.81
C ASP A 133 -18.35 -11.85 -28.80
N ASN A 134 -17.73 -12.29 -29.90
CA ASN A 134 -17.26 -13.66 -30.08
C ASN A 134 -15.74 -13.68 -29.80
N ASP A 135 -15.27 -14.52 -28.88
CA ASP A 135 -13.86 -14.66 -28.46
C ASP A 135 -13.27 -13.52 -27.60
N ALA A 136 -14.10 -12.77 -26.86
CA ALA A 136 -13.66 -11.68 -25.98
C ALA A 136 -12.55 -12.09 -24.99
N ASP A 137 -12.65 -13.28 -24.40
CA ASP A 137 -11.65 -13.80 -23.45
C ASP A 137 -10.27 -14.04 -24.11
N ARG A 138 -10.25 -14.65 -25.30
CA ARG A 138 -9.02 -14.90 -26.05
C ARG A 138 -8.37 -13.58 -26.48
N LEU A 139 -9.18 -12.62 -26.93
CA LEU A 139 -8.69 -11.30 -27.32
C LEU A 139 -8.14 -10.52 -26.12
N ALA A 140 -8.86 -10.51 -25.00
CA ALA A 140 -8.41 -9.88 -23.76
C ALA A 140 -7.09 -10.48 -23.28
N LEU A 141 -6.93 -11.80 -23.35
CA LEU A 141 -5.68 -12.48 -23.03
C LEU A 141 -4.54 -12.03 -23.94
N ALA A 142 -4.77 -12.02 -25.26
CA ALA A 142 -3.76 -11.60 -26.23
C ALA A 142 -3.33 -10.14 -26.03
N MET A 143 -4.28 -9.24 -25.77
CA MET A 143 -4.00 -7.82 -25.48
C MET A 143 -3.18 -7.67 -24.20
N ALA A 144 -3.54 -8.39 -23.12
CA ALA A 144 -2.80 -8.36 -21.87
C ALA A 144 -1.38 -8.94 -22.03
N GLN A 145 -1.22 -10.04 -22.76
CA GLN A 145 0.09 -10.62 -23.08
C GLN A 145 0.97 -9.66 -23.90
N ALA A 146 0.41 -8.99 -24.90
CA ALA A 146 1.14 -8.02 -25.71
C ALA A 146 1.66 -6.83 -24.88
N ARG A 147 0.91 -6.40 -23.87
CA ARG A 147 1.33 -5.36 -22.91
C ARG A 147 2.36 -5.87 -21.91
N ALA A 148 2.15 -7.06 -21.37
CA ALA A 148 3.09 -7.70 -20.46
C ALA A 148 4.46 -7.93 -21.13
N ALA A 149 4.49 -8.31 -22.42
CA ALA A 149 5.71 -8.41 -23.20
C ALA A 149 6.49 -7.07 -23.31
N LYS A 150 5.79 -5.94 -23.16
CA LYS A 150 6.38 -4.59 -23.09
C LYS A 150 6.66 -4.13 -21.66
N LYS A 151 6.64 -5.04 -20.69
CA LYS A 151 6.90 -4.77 -19.27
C LYS A 151 5.90 -3.77 -18.65
N ASP A 152 4.64 -3.80 -19.08
CA ASP A 152 3.55 -3.06 -18.43
C ASP A 152 3.19 -3.74 -17.09
N PRO A 153 3.48 -3.13 -15.92
CA PRO A 153 3.28 -3.75 -14.61
C PRO A 153 1.80 -4.04 -14.31
N VAL A 154 0.87 -3.23 -14.84
CA VAL A 154 -0.57 -3.43 -14.64
C VAL A 154 -1.02 -4.66 -15.43
N ALA A 155 -0.52 -4.82 -16.66
CA ALA A 155 -0.81 -6.00 -17.48
C ALA A 155 -0.25 -7.29 -16.88
N ILE A 156 0.99 -7.25 -16.35
CA ILE A 156 1.62 -8.40 -15.70
C ILE A 156 0.82 -8.80 -14.45
N ASN A 157 0.46 -7.83 -13.59
CA ASN A 157 -0.40 -8.10 -12.43
C ASN A 157 -1.76 -8.70 -12.83
N PHE A 158 -2.41 -8.09 -13.84
CA PHE A 158 -3.69 -8.56 -14.36
C PHE A 158 -3.60 -10.01 -14.84
N LEU A 159 -2.55 -10.39 -15.58
CA LEU A 159 -2.32 -11.77 -15.98
C LEU A 159 -2.13 -12.69 -14.77
N GLY A 160 -1.38 -12.26 -13.75
CA GLY A 160 -1.22 -13.00 -12.49
C GLY A 160 -2.58 -13.31 -11.85
N GLU A 161 -3.48 -12.34 -11.78
CA GLU A 161 -4.85 -12.54 -11.28
C GLU A 161 -5.67 -13.50 -12.16
N LYS A 162 -5.50 -13.46 -13.49
CA LYS A 162 -6.20 -14.40 -14.38
C LYS A 162 -5.70 -15.84 -14.20
N TYR A 163 -4.41 -16.06 -14.00
CA TYR A 163 -3.87 -17.37 -13.64
C TYR A 163 -4.35 -17.81 -12.25
N CYS A 164 -4.37 -16.92 -11.27
CA CYS A 164 -4.88 -17.22 -9.91
C CYS A 164 -6.31 -17.78 -9.92
N HIS A 165 -7.17 -17.21 -10.77
CA HIS A 165 -8.59 -17.58 -10.83
C HIS A 165 -8.98 -18.53 -11.98
N GLY A 166 -8.07 -18.83 -12.91
CA GLY A 166 -8.39 -19.60 -14.12
C GLY A 166 -9.38 -18.88 -15.05
N LYS A 167 -9.14 -17.60 -15.33
CA LYS A 167 -10.00 -16.76 -16.19
C LYS A 167 -9.37 -16.56 -17.58
N LEU A 168 -10.15 -16.08 -18.55
CA LEU A 168 -9.71 -15.88 -19.95
C LEU A 168 -9.27 -17.17 -20.66
N GLY A 169 -9.91 -18.29 -20.34
CA GLY A 169 -9.55 -19.61 -20.87
C GLY A 169 -8.25 -20.20 -20.30
N LEU A 170 -7.64 -19.56 -19.29
CA LEU A 170 -6.47 -20.10 -18.59
C LEU A 170 -6.88 -21.13 -17.55
N GLN A 171 -6.04 -22.14 -17.35
CA GLN A 171 -6.14 -23.02 -16.18
C GLN A 171 -5.66 -22.27 -14.93
N LYS A 172 -6.26 -22.60 -13.78
CA LYS A 172 -5.82 -22.04 -12.50
C LYS A 172 -4.39 -22.49 -12.20
N ASP A 173 -3.50 -21.53 -11.99
CA ASP A 173 -2.09 -21.75 -11.64
C ASP A 173 -1.59 -20.67 -10.67
N MET A 174 -1.56 -21.01 -9.38
CA MET A 174 -1.09 -20.10 -8.33
C MET A 174 0.41 -19.85 -8.37
N ARG A 175 1.22 -20.81 -8.82
CA ARG A 175 2.67 -20.62 -8.91
C ARG A 175 2.99 -19.61 -9.99
N ARG A 176 2.34 -19.76 -11.16
CA ARG A 176 2.47 -18.81 -12.25
C ARG A 176 1.97 -17.42 -11.87
N ALA A 177 0.88 -17.33 -11.09
CA ALA A 177 0.39 -16.06 -10.57
C ALA A 177 1.44 -15.35 -9.70
N VAL A 178 2.08 -16.07 -8.76
CA VAL A 178 3.13 -15.53 -7.89
C VAL A 178 4.36 -15.08 -8.69
N GLU A 179 4.79 -15.83 -9.71
CA GLU A 179 5.89 -15.41 -10.60
C GLU A 179 5.59 -14.07 -11.27
N LEU A 180 4.39 -13.94 -11.84
CA LEU A 180 3.96 -12.71 -12.50
C LEU A 180 3.81 -11.55 -11.51
N TRP A 181 3.24 -11.78 -10.33
CA TRP A 181 3.16 -10.74 -9.31
C TRP A 181 4.55 -10.33 -8.79
N THR A 182 5.50 -11.25 -8.73
CA THR A 182 6.90 -10.93 -8.40
C THR A 182 7.50 -10.01 -9.45
N GLU A 183 7.37 -10.36 -10.74
CA GLU A 183 7.83 -9.52 -11.85
C GLU A 183 7.15 -8.14 -11.86
N ALA A 184 5.83 -8.08 -11.65
CA ALA A 184 5.11 -6.81 -11.59
C ALA A 184 5.53 -5.95 -10.39
N ALA A 185 5.80 -6.57 -9.24
CA ALA A 185 6.26 -5.87 -8.03
C ALA A 185 7.68 -5.29 -8.20
N GLU A 186 8.56 -5.97 -8.95
CA GLU A 186 9.88 -5.44 -9.34
C GLU A 186 9.79 -4.24 -10.29
N LEU A 187 8.63 -4.09 -10.96
CA LEU A 187 8.26 -2.95 -11.79
C LEU A 187 7.32 -1.97 -11.05
N ASP A 188 7.41 -1.94 -9.72
CA ASP A 188 6.68 -1.03 -8.82
C ASP A 188 5.14 -1.16 -8.84
N SER A 189 4.62 -2.34 -9.20
CA SER A 189 3.17 -2.61 -9.11
C SER A 189 2.69 -2.74 -7.67
N ILE A 190 1.98 -1.72 -7.19
CA ILE A 190 1.38 -1.68 -5.84
C ILE A 190 0.41 -2.85 -5.61
N GLN A 191 -0.46 -3.15 -6.59
CA GLN A 191 -1.42 -4.24 -6.50
C GLN A 191 -0.72 -5.61 -6.44
N ALA A 192 0.38 -5.77 -7.18
CA ALA A 192 1.14 -7.01 -7.16
C ALA A 192 1.83 -7.24 -5.81
N LEU A 193 2.35 -6.18 -5.16
CA LEU A 193 2.85 -6.27 -3.79
C LEU A 193 1.75 -6.76 -2.83
N TYR A 194 0.53 -6.22 -2.93
CA TYR A 194 -0.59 -6.73 -2.12
C TYR A 194 -0.90 -8.20 -2.41
N ASN A 195 -0.98 -8.60 -3.68
CA ASN A 195 -1.28 -9.97 -4.09
C ASN A 195 -0.21 -10.95 -3.58
N LEU A 196 1.08 -10.57 -3.61
CA LEU A 196 2.16 -11.34 -2.98
C LEU A 196 1.98 -11.45 -1.47
N GLY A 197 1.62 -10.35 -0.80
CA GLY A 197 1.31 -10.37 0.62
C GLY A 197 0.22 -11.39 0.95
N VAL A 198 -0.87 -11.42 0.18
CA VAL A 198 -1.95 -12.40 0.33
C VAL A 198 -1.47 -13.82 0.08
N ALA A 199 -0.68 -14.05 -0.96
CA ALA A 199 -0.14 -15.37 -1.30
C ALA A 199 0.71 -15.94 -0.16
N TYR A 200 1.62 -15.15 0.43
CA TYR A 200 2.45 -15.57 1.55
C TYR A 200 1.67 -15.71 2.86
N ASP A 201 0.67 -14.86 3.12
CA ASP A 201 -0.18 -14.96 4.31
C ASP A 201 -1.00 -16.27 4.32
N ARG A 202 -1.45 -16.70 3.14
CA ARG A 202 -2.27 -17.90 2.96
C ARG A 202 -1.48 -19.16 2.61
N GLY A 203 -0.24 -19.03 2.15
CA GLY A 203 0.53 -20.14 1.59
C GLY A 203 -0.03 -20.64 0.24
N GLU A 204 -0.56 -19.74 -0.57
CA GLU A 204 -1.13 -20.09 -1.88
C GLU A 204 -0.08 -19.90 -2.98
N GLY A 205 0.34 -21.00 -3.62
CA GLY A 205 1.40 -20.97 -4.65
C GLY A 205 2.82 -20.81 -4.09
N VAL A 206 2.96 -20.48 -2.81
CA VAL A 206 4.21 -20.37 -2.04
C VAL A 206 4.07 -20.99 -0.66
N GLU A 207 5.18 -21.25 0.01
CA GLU A 207 5.15 -21.60 1.44
C GLU A 207 4.62 -20.42 2.26
N LYS A 208 3.77 -20.72 3.25
CA LYS A 208 3.18 -19.70 4.11
C LYS A 208 4.27 -19.01 4.94
N ASP A 209 4.31 -17.68 4.88
CA ASP A 209 5.24 -16.85 5.63
C ASP A 209 4.60 -15.49 5.95
N VAL A 210 4.08 -15.37 7.19
CA VAL A 210 3.37 -14.16 7.65
C VAL A 210 4.32 -12.97 7.77
N ALA A 211 5.59 -13.19 8.12
CA ALA A 211 6.57 -12.11 8.23
C ALA A 211 6.87 -11.52 6.86
N LYS A 212 7.05 -12.38 5.85
CA LYS A 212 7.24 -11.95 4.47
C LYS A 212 5.98 -11.31 3.88
N ALA A 213 4.80 -11.80 4.24
CA ALA A 213 3.54 -11.15 3.88
C ALA A 213 3.46 -9.72 4.43
N ALA A 214 3.83 -9.52 5.70
CA ALA A 214 3.89 -8.20 6.33
C ALA A 214 4.86 -7.26 5.60
N GLU A 215 6.03 -7.73 5.18
CA GLU A 215 6.98 -6.92 4.39
C GLU A 215 6.37 -6.43 3.07
N PHE A 216 5.63 -7.29 2.36
CA PHE A 216 4.94 -6.89 1.13
C PHE A 216 3.80 -5.90 1.40
N TYR A 217 3.01 -6.14 2.46
CA TYR A 217 1.97 -5.22 2.88
C TYR A 217 2.54 -3.86 3.31
N GLU A 218 3.67 -3.80 4.03
CA GLU A 218 4.36 -2.56 4.41
C GLU A 218 4.73 -1.74 3.17
N LYS A 219 5.39 -2.36 2.18
CA LYS A 219 5.78 -1.70 0.93
C LYS A 219 4.59 -1.15 0.15
N ALA A 220 3.51 -1.91 0.03
CA ALA A 220 2.30 -1.49 -0.67
C ALA A 220 1.56 -0.39 0.11
N ALA A 221 1.45 -0.55 1.43
CA ALA A 221 0.78 0.40 2.29
C ALA A 221 1.46 1.77 2.25
N MET A 222 2.79 1.82 2.32
CA MET A 222 3.58 3.06 2.20
C MET A 222 3.37 3.79 0.86
N GLN A 223 2.92 3.08 -0.17
CA GLN A 223 2.54 3.64 -1.48
C GLN A 223 1.03 3.93 -1.60
N GLY A 224 0.29 3.85 -0.50
CA GLY A 224 -1.14 4.20 -0.46
C GLY A 224 -2.10 3.03 -0.68
N HIS A 225 -1.63 1.78 -0.71
CA HIS A 225 -2.55 0.65 -0.87
C HIS A 225 -3.41 0.42 0.38
N VAL A 226 -4.71 0.71 0.26
CA VAL A 226 -5.64 0.77 1.40
C VAL A 226 -5.81 -0.60 2.06
N LEU A 227 -6.02 -1.66 1.27
CA LEU A 227 -6.21 -3.01 1.83
C LEU A 227 -4.93 -3.53 2.49
N SER A 228 -3.75 -3.21 1.95
CA SER A 228 -2.47 -3.59 2.59
C SER A 228 -2.31 -2.89 3.92
N ARG A 229 -2.68 -1.60 4.00
CA ARG A 229 -2.67 -0.86 5.26
C ARG A 229 -3.54 -1.54 6.31
N THR A 230 -4.75 -1.96 5.95
CA THR A 230 -5.65 -2.69 6.85
C THR A 230 -5.09 -4.07 7.23
N LYS A 231 -4.46 -4.79 6.30
CA LYS A 231 -3.79 -6.07 6.60
C LYS A 231 -2.68 -5.92 7.64
N LEU A 232 -1.89 -4.83 7.59
CA LEU A 232 -0.91 -4.54 8.65
C LEU A 232 -1.56 -4.34 10.01
N GLY A 233 -2.73 -3.68 10.06
CA GLY A 233 -3.48 -3.55 11.30
C GLY A 233 -3.84 -4.92 11.90
N PHE A 234 -4.30 -5.86 11.07
CA PHE A 234 -4.58 -7.23 11.51
C PHE A 234 -3.33 -8.02 11.90
N VAL A 235 -2.20 -7.82 11.22
CA VAL A 235 -0.90 -8.42 11.60
C VAL A 235 -0.45 -7.92 12.98
N GLU A 236 -0.56 -6.63 13.27
CA GLU A 236 -0.21 -6.07 14.59
C GLU A 236 -1.07 -6.67 15.72
N VAL A 237 -2.36 -6.94 15.47
CA VAL A 237 -3.23 -7.63 16.44
C VAL A 237 -2.83 -9.09 16.60
N SER A 238 -2.65 -9.82 15.50
CA SER A 238 -2.50 -11.28 15.51
C SER A 238 -1.13 -11.74 16.03
N ASP A 239 -0.06 -11.11 15.56
CA ASP A 239 1.32 -11.54 15.87
C ASP A 239 1.85 -10.92 17.16
N ARG A 240 1.37 -9.72 17.52
CA ARG A 240 1.99 -8.88 18.56
C ARG A 240 1.02 -8.41 19.64
N GLY A 241 -0.29 -8.53 19.44
CA GLY A 241 -1.31 -7.97 20.35
C GLY A 241 -1.24 -6.44 20.48
N ASN A 242 -0.64 -5.75 19.50
CA ASN A 242 -0.36 -4.32 19.54
C ASN A 242 -1.54 -3.52 18.98
N TYR A 243 -2.62 -3.41 19.77
CA TYR A 243 -3.82 -2.68 19.33
C TYR A 243 -3.57 -1.20 19.04
N ASP A 244 -2.68 -0.54 19.78
CA ASP A 244 -2.32 0.86 19.51
C ASP A 244 -1.76 1.03 18.08
N ARG A 245 -0.84 0.16 17.66
CA ARG A 245 -0.30 0.17 16.29
C ARG A 245 -1.34 -0.21 15.25
N ALA A 246 -2.17 -1.21 15.58
CA ALA A 246 -3.26 -1.62 14.69
C ALA A 246 -4.24 -0.48 14.41
N VAL A 247 -4.66 0.24 15.45
CA VAL A 247 -5.55 1.40 15.33
C VAL A 247 -4.93 2.48 14.44
N ARG A 248 -3.63 2.76 14.55
CA ARG A 248 -2.95 3.71 13.64
C ARG A 248 -3.06 3.29 12.17
N HIS A 249 -2.86 2.00 11.88
CA HIS A 249 -3.05 1.48 10.52
C HIS A 249 -4.49 1.66 10.04
N PHE A 250 -5.46 1.26 10.85
CA PHE A 250 -6.89 1.39 10.52
C PHE A 250 -7.31 2.85 10.34
N MET A 251 -6.76 3.79 11.11
CA MET A 251 -7.07 5.21 10.95
C MET A 251 -6.62 5.75 9.59
N ILE A 252 -5.47 5.30 9.10
CA ILE A 252 -4.98 5.68 7.75
C ILE A 252 -5.91 5.12 6.68
N SER A 253 -6.25 3.83 6.72
CA SER A 253 -7.12 3.22 5.71
C SER A 253 -8.57 3.70 5.78
N ALA A 254 -9.08 4.02 6.97
CA ALA A 254 -10.40 4.63 7.15
C ALA A 254 -10.48 6.00 6.48
N LYS A 255 -9.44 6.84 6.63
CA LYS A 255 -9.34 8.14 5.94
C LYS A 255 -9.28 8.02 4.41
N MET A 256 -8.94 6.84 3.89
CA MET A 256 -8.94 6.54 2.46
C MET A 256 -10.25 5.90 1.97
N GLY A 257 -11.25 5.78 2.85
CA GLY A 257 -12.60 5.35 2.50
C GLY A 257 -12.89 3.86 2.69
N LEU A 258 -12.10 3.12 3.47
CA LEU A 258 -12.40 1.71 3.77
C LEU A 258 -13.23 1.56 5.05
N GLU A 259 -14.49 1.14 4.89
CA GLU A 259 -15.46 0.95 5.99
C GLU A 259 -15.01 -0.10 7.01
N ASP A 260 -14.45 -1.23 6.55
CA ASP A 260 -13.95 -2.30 7.43
C ASP A 260 -12.95 -1.79 8.48
N SER A 261 -12.19 -0.74 8.15
CA SER A 261 -11.26 -0.12 9.09
C SER A 261 -11.97 0.69 10.17
N VAL A 262 -13.06 1.37 9.82
CA VAL A 262 -13.91 2.08 10.79
C VAL A 262 -14.56 1.10 11.75
N GLU A 263 -15.10 -0.01 11.24
CA GLU A 263 -15.70 -1.06 12.07
C GLU A 263 -14.65 -1.75 12.96
N SER A 264 -13.42 -1.94 12.47
CA SER A 264 -12.32 -2.46 13.29
C SER A 264 -11.96 -1.50 14.44
N ILE A 265 -11.92 -0.19 14.19
CA ILE A 265 -11.66 0.82 15.24
C ILE A 265 -12.83 0.90 16.22
N LYS A 266 -14.07 0.82 15.73
CA LYS A 266 -15.28 0.77 16.57
C LYS A 266 -15.25 -0.42 17.51
N TRP A 267 -14.88 -1.60 17.03
CA TRP A 267 -14.68 -2.77 17.88
C TRP A 267 -13.60 -2.53 18.94
N ALA A 268 -12.44 -1.99 18.54
CA ALA A 268 -11.36 -1.66 19.47
C ALA A 268 -11.81 -0.63 20.53
N PHE A 269 -12.62 0.36 20.15
CA PHE A 269 -13.20 1.34 21.07
C PHE A 269 -14.15 0.68 22.07
N MET A 270 -15.07 -0.17 21.62
CA MET A 270 -15.99 -0.92 22.50
C MET A 270 -15.25 -1.83 23.48
N ALA A 271 -14.09 -2.37 23.07
CA ALA A 271 -13.22 -3.18 23.91
C ALA A 271 -12.32 -2.37 24.85
N GLY A 272 -12.35 -1.03 24.82
CA GLY A 272 -11.48 -0.16 25.62
C GLY A 272 -10.02 -0.09 25.14
N LEU A 273 -9.76 -0.51 23.90
CA LEU A 273 -8.43 -0.56 23.27
C LEU A 273 -8.15 0.63 22.34
N ALA A 274 -9.18 1.42 22.02
CA ALA A 274 -9.09 2.67 21.28
C ALA A 274 -9.87 3.77 22.00
N THR A 275 -9.51 5.03 21.77
CA THR A 275 -10.19 6.18 22.37
C THR A 275 -11.41 6.62 21.56
N LYS A 276 -12.30 7.40 22.20
CA LYS A 276 -13.46 7.99 21.52
C LYS A 276 -13.04 8.94 20.41
N GLU A 277 -11.95 9.68 20.63
CA GLU A 277 -11.36 10.61 19.68
C GLU A 277 -10.86 9.87 18.43
N GLN A 278 -10.14 8.76 18.61
CA GLN A 278 -9.66 7.94 17.49
C GLN A 278 -10.82 7.41 16.64
N TYR A 279 -11.89 6.92 17.27
CA TYR A 279 -13.08 6.47 16.55
C TYR A 279 -13.78 7.62 15.82
N GLY A 280 -13.96 8.77 16.47
CA GLY A 280 -14.57 9.95 15.87
C GLY A 280 -13.78 10.49 14.67
N GLU A 281 -12.45 10.51 14.76
CA GLU A 281 -11.58 10.91 13.66
C GLU A 281 -11.65 9.94 12.48
N ALA A 282 -11.66 8.64 12.75
CA ALA A 282 -11.76 7.62 11.72
C ALA A 282 -13.08 7.73 10.96
N LEU A 283 -14.20 7.90 11.68
CA LEU A 283 -15.53 8.06 11.08
C LEU A 283 -15.60 9.33 10.21
N LYS A 284 -15.08 10.45 10.71
CA LYS A 284 -15.04 11.71 9.95
C LYS A 284 -14.19 11.59 8.69
N GLY A 285 -13.01 10.97 8.80
CA GLY A 285 -12.13 10.73 7.66
C GLY A 285 -12.79 9.87 6.58
N TYR A 286 -13.43 8.77 7.01
CA TYR A 286 -14.20 7.90 6.12
C TYR A 286 -15.33 8.64 5.42
N GLN A 287 -16.13 9.43 6.15
CA GLN A 287 -17.23 10.21 5.58
C GLN A 287 -16.73 11.19 4.51
N ASN A 288 -15.65 11.92 4.77
CA ASN A 288 -15.05 12.81 3.78
C ASN A 288 -14.64 12.06 2.51
N ALA A 289 -13.98 10.91 2.66
CA ALA A 289 -13.56 10.08 1.53
C ALA A 289 -14.77 9.54 0.72
N VAL A 290 -15.86 9.15 1.39
CA VAL A 290 -17.10 8.72 0.72
C VAL A 290 -17.74 9.86 -0.07
N GLU A 291 -17.76 11.08 0.47
CA GLU A 291 -18.26 12.25 -0.24
C GLU A 291 -17.46 12.54 -1.52
N GLU A 292 -16.14 12.40 -1.48
CA GLU A 292 -15.27 12.55 -2.67
C GLU A 292 -15.50 11.47 -3.74
N MET A 293 -16.07 10.32 -3.37
CA MET A 293 -16.36 9.21 -4.28
C MET A 293 -17.75 9.29 -4.93
N LYS A 294 -18.60 10.26 -4.58
CA LYS A 294 -19.95 10.38 -5.13
C LYS A 294 -19.94 10.64 -6.64
N SER A 295 -20.82 9.96 -7.37
CA SER A 295 -20.93 10.10 -8.82
C SER A 295 -22.34 9.77 -9.28
N HIS A 296 -22.97 10.71 -9.99
CA HIS A 296 -24.30 10.54 -10.58
C HIS A 296 -24.41 9.24 -11.39
N ASP A 297 -23.43 8.95 -12.26
CA ASP A 297 -23.46 7.76 -13.10
C ASP A 297 -23.35 6.45 -12.29
N ARG A 298 -22.67 6.48 -11.13
CA ARG A 298 -22.60 5.33 -10.21
C ARG A 298 -23.92 5.13 -9.49
N ASP A 299 -24.56 6.21 -9.06
CA ASP A 299 -25.86 6.18 -8.40
C ASP A 299 -26.96 5.65 -9.33
N GLU A 300 -26.97 6.13 -10.58
CA GLU A 300 -27.90 5.66 -11.63
C GLU A 300 -27.67 4.16 -11.93
N ALA A 301 -26.42 3.73 -12.11
CA ALA A 301 -26.10 2.32 -12.35
C ALA A 301 -26.52 1.43 -11.17
N SER A 302 -26.32 1.88 -9.94
CA SER A 302 -26.68 1.15 -8.71
C SER A 302 -28.20 1.00 -8.54
N ALA A 303 -28.98 2.04 -8.87
CA ALA A 303 -30.44 2.01 -8.77
C ALA A 303 -31.06 0.93 -9.68
N LEU A 304 -30.50 0.74 -10.88
CA LEU A 304 -31.01 -0.22 -11.87
C LEU A 304 -30.59 -1.66 -11.59
N MET A 305 -29.47 -1.89 -10.89
CA MET A 305 -29.11 -3.24 -10.43
C MET A 305 -30.01 -3.75 -9.30
N LYS A 306 -30.79 -2.86 -8.67
CA LYS A 306 -31.71 -3.17 -7.57
C LYS A 306 -33.18 -3.27 -8.01
N SER A 307 -33.49 -2.92 -9.26
CA SER A 307 -34.83 -2.99 -9.88
C SER A 307 -35.02 -4.28 -10.66
#